data_AF-A0A6G0UAD9-F1
#
_entry.id   AF-A0A6G0UAD9-F1
#
_cell.length_a   1.000
_cell.length_b   1.000
_cell.length_c   1.000
_cell.angle_alpha   90.00
_cell.angle_beta   90.00
_cell.angle_gamma   90.00
#
_symmetry.space_group_name_H-M   'P 1'
#
loop_
_entity.id
_entity.type
_entity.pdbx_description
1 polymer ?
#
loop_
_entity_poly.entity_id
_entity_poly.type
_entity_poly.pdbx_seq_one_letter_code
_entity_poly.pdbx_strand_id
1 'polypeptide(L)'
;VPGVIELGMDTGVVVVSDTPGVGELGIDTGVVVVSDVPGVIELGMDAGVVEVSGVAGVIELGMDTGVVEVSGVPGVIELGMDTGAVVVSDTPGVGEVGMDTSVVVLSGMPGVVVVSDVPGVIELGMDTGVVVVSDTPGVCQE
;
A
#
# COMPACT_ATOMS: atom_id res chain seq x y z
N VAL A 1 25.08 4.93 -5.68
CA VAL A 1 24.38 6.11 -6.22
C VAL A 1 22.91 5.73 -6.23
N PRO A 2 22.03 6.49 -5.57
CA PRO A 2 20.61 6.20 -5.67
C PRO A 2 20.17 6.32 -7.13
N GLY A 3 19.49 5.29 -7.62
CA GLY A 3 19.00 5.22 -8.99
C GLY A 3 17.60 5.80 -9.13
N VAL A 4 17.19 6.07 -10.36
CA VAL A 4 15.79 6.32 -10.72
C VAL A 4 15.37 5.20 -11.65
N ILE A 5 14.26 4.54 -11.33
CA ILE A 5 13.62 3.52 -12.17
C ILE A 5 12.26 4.06 -12.58
N GLU A 6 11.97 4.03 -13.87
CA GLU A 6 10.69 4.44 -14.42
C GLU A 6 10.22 3.35 -15.39
N LEU A 7 9.03 2.81 -15.13
CA LEU A 7 8.40 1.76 -15.92
C LEU A 7 7.01 2.23 -16.31
N GLY A 8 6.71 2.28 -17.61
CA GLY A 8 5.48 2.92 -18.10
C GLY A 8 4.25 2.02 -18.08
N MET A 9 4.27 0.93 -18.85
CA MET A 9 3.16 -0.01 -18.99
C MET A 9 3.70 -1.44 -19.02
N ASP A 10 3.16 -2.32 -18.19
CA ASP A 10 3.41 -3.76 -18.23
C ASP A 10 2.08 -4.56 -18.16
N THR A 11 2.13 -5.82 -18.58
CA THR A 11 0.99 -6.74 -18.52
C THR A 11 1.41 -8.12 -18.01
N GLY A 12 2.46 -8.15 -17.19
CA GLY A 12 3.26 -9.32 -16.92
C GLY A 12 3.60 -9.44 -15.44
N VAL A 13 4.88 -9.63 -15.15
CA VAL A 13 5.38 -9.67 -13.79
C VAL A 13 6.52 -8.67 -13.70
N VAL A 14 6.33 -7.63 -12.89
CA VAL A 14 7.32 -6.62 -12.59
C VAL A 14 7.93 -6.94 -11.23
N VAL A 15 9.26 -7.06 -11.18
CA VAL A 15 9.98 -7.27 -9.92
C VAL A 15 11.01 -6.16 -9.74
N VAL A 16 10.91 -5.41 -8.65
CA VAL A 16 11.85 -4.37 -8.25
C VAL A 16 12.45 -4.76 -6.90
N SER A 17 13.75 -5.06 -6.87
CA SER A 17 14.42 -5.48 -5.64
C SER A 17 15.79 -4.84 -5.45
N ASP A 18 16.22 -4.64 -4.21
CA ASP A 18 17.58 -4.18 -3.83
C ASP A 18 18.02 -2.85 -4.49
N THR A 19 17.07 -1.97 -4.79
CA THR A 19 17.35 -0.72 -5.51
C THR A 19 17.13 0.50 -4.61
N PRO A 20 18.20 1.08 -4.03
CA PRO A 20 18.07 2.33 -3.30
C PRO A 20 17.76 3.48 -4.25
N GLY A 21 16.75 4.29 -3.97
CA GLY A 21 16.42 5.46 -4.78
C GLY A 21 14.94 5.72 -4.96
N VAL A 22 14.56 6.15 -6.15
CA VAL A 22 13.17 6.46 -6.51
C VAL A 22 12.72 5.51 -7.61
N GLY A 23 11.58 4.86 -7.42
CA GLY A 23 10.93 4.01 -8.41
C GLY A 23 9.54 4.52 -8.74
N GLU A 24 9.23 4.61 -10.02
CA GLU A 24 7.89 4.96 -10.54
C GLU A 24 7.44 3.84 -11.49
N LEU A 25 6.26 3.28 -11.22
CA LEU A 25 5.59 2.31 -12.08
C LEU A 25 4.23 2.87 -12.49
N GLY A 26 4.05 3.11 -13.79
CA GLY A 26 2.88 3.80 -14.33
C GLY A 26 1.61 2.95 -14.28
N ILE A 27 1.46 2.02 -15.23
CA ILE A 27 0.28 1.15 -15.35
C ILE A 27 0.75 -0.30 -15.42
N ASP A 28 0.24 -1.16 -14.55
CA ASP A 28 0.41 -2.60 -14.67
C ASP A 28 -0.94 -3.32 -14.82
N THR A 29 -0.89 -4.49 -15.43
CA THR A 29 -2.01 -5.43 -15.50
C THR A 29 -1.43 -6.81 -15.33
N GLY A 30 -1.04 -7.14 -14.11
CA GLY A 30 -0.15 -8.25 -13.87
C GLY A 30 0.12 -8.50 -12.39
N VAL A 31 1.39 -8.73 -12.08
CA VAL A 31 1.87 -8.85 -10.71
C VAL A 31 3.05 -7.93 -10.53
N VAL A 32 2.96 -7.03 -9.55
CA VAL A 32 4.05 -6.14 -9.14
C VAL A 32 4.60 -6.62 -7.81
N VAL A 33 5.88 -6.92 -7.76
CA VAL A 33 6.59 -7.27 -6.51
C VAL A 33 7.70 -6.26 -6.26
N VAL A 34 7.63 -5.56 -5.13
CA VAL A 34 8.65 -4.61 -4.69
C VAL A 34 9.22 -5.07 -3.36
N SER A 35 10.54 -5.27 -3.29
CA SER A 35 11.20 -5.75 -2.07
C SER A 35 12.53 -5.06 -1.76
N ASP A 36 12.82 -4.83 -0.48
CA ASP A 36 14.14 -4.35 -0.01
C ASP A 36 14.60 -3.04 -0.68
N VAL A 37 13.66 -2.13 -0.92
CA VAL A 37 13.93 -0.81 -1.52
C VAL A 37 13.95 0.27 -0.42
N PRO A 38 15.10 0.85 -0.08
CA PRO A 38 15.13 2.08 0.71
C PRO A 38 14.95 3.29 -0.20
N GLY A 39 13.89 4.08 0.03
CA GLY A 39 13.62 5.28 -0.75
C GLY A 39 12.13 5.56 -0.97
N VAL A 40 11.79 5.96 -2.20
CA VAL A 40 10.43 6.33 -2.59
C VAL A 40 9.95 5.41 -3.71
N ILE A 41 8.77 4.84 -3.55
CA ILE A 41 8.09 4.03 -4.57
C ILE A 41 6.73 4.64 -4.86
N GLU A 42 6.47 4.92 -6.12
CA GLU A 42 5.18 5.39 -6.63
C GLU A 42 4.64 4.37 -7.64
N LEU A 43 3.44 3.84 -7.38
CA LEU A 43 2.72 2.92 -8.26
C LEU A 43 1.43 3.60 -8.71
N GLY A 44 1.28 3.84 -10.00
CA GLY A 44 0.19 4.65 -10.55
C GLY A 44 -1.15 3.93 -10.61
N MET A 45 -1.31 3.01 -11.56
CA MET A 45 -2.52 2.19 -11.74
C MET A 45 -2.13 0.72 -11.81
N ASP A 46 -2.75 -0.13 -11.00
CA ASP A 46 -2.66 -1.58 -11.16
C ASP A 46 -4.03 -2.23 -11.36
N ALA A 47 -4.01 -3.32 -12.10
CA ALA A 47 -5.15 -4.20 -12.35
C ALA A 47 -4.71 -5.65 -12.17
N GLY A 48 -4.22 -5.97 -10.98
CA GLY A 48 -3.44 -7.17 -10.74
C GLY A 48 -3.24 -7.50 -9.26
N VAL A 49 -2.01 -7.86 -8.91
CA VAL A 49 -1.60 -8.08 -7.52
C VAL A 49 -0.36 -7.24 -7.28
N VAL A 50 -0.38 -6.43 -6.23
CA VAL A 50 0.76 -5.65 -5.78
C VAL A 50 1.23 -6.20 -4.43
N GLU A 51 2.46 -6.69 -4.39
CA GLU A 51 3.14 -7.11 -3.17
C GLU A 51 4.30 -6.16 -2.88
N VAL A 52 4.27 -5.47 -1.74
CA VAL A 52 5.36 -4.61 -1.28
C VAL A 52 5.87 -5.05 0.08
N SER A 53 7.17 -5.29 0.18
CA SER A 53 7.79 -5.74 1.43
C SER A 53 9.17 -5.13 1.71
N GLY A 54 9.48 -4.88 2.97
CA GLY A 54 10.83 -4.48 3.38
C GLY A 54 11.30 -3.13 2.79
N VAL A 55 10.35 -2.27 2.40
CA VAL A 55 10.64 -0.93 1.88
C VAL A 55 10.78 0.05 3.04
N ALA A 56 11.88 0.79 3.10
CA ALA A 56 12.09 1.81 4.13
C ALA A 56 12.01 3.20 3.50
N GLY A 57 10.96 3.96 3.81
CA GLY A 57 10.77 5.29 3.26
C GLY A 57 9.30 5.63 2.96
N VAL A 58 9.01 5.98 1.72
CA VAL A 58 7.67 6.41 1.29
C VAL A 58 7.16 5.48 0.20
N ILE A 59 5.91 5.03 0.35
CA ILE A 59 5.18 4.31 -0.68
C ILE A 59 3.89 5.07 -0.98
N GLU A 60 3.64 5.33 -2.25
CA GLU A 60 2.40 5.88 -2.77
C GLU A 60 1.81 4.89 -3.79
N LEU A 61 0.58 4.43 -3.55
CA LEU A 61 -0.20 3.65 -4.50
C LEU A 61 -1.41 4.47 -4.93
N GLY A 62 -1.55 4.72 -6.23
CA GLY A 62 -2.58 5.58 -6.79
C GLY A 62 -3.95 4.91 -6.90
N MET A 63 -4.13 4.05 -7.90
CA MET A 63 -5.37 3.32 -8.17
C MET A 63 -5.09 1.83 -8.29
N ASP A 64 -5.78 1.01 -7.51
CA ASP A 64 -5.76 -0.44 -7.68
C ASP A 64 -7.18 -1.01 -7.87
N THR A 65 -7.25 -2.11 -8.62
CA THR A 65 -8.49 -2.85 -8.85
C THR A 65 -8.35 -4.34 -8.49
N GLY A 66 -7.31 -4.67 -7.77
CA GLY A 66 -6.75 -6.00 -7.61
C GLY A 66 -6.61 -6.42 -6.16
N VAL A 67 -5.40 -6.81 -5.77
CA VAL A 67 -5.06 -7.09 -4.36
C VAL A 67 -3.77 -6.38 -4.04
N VAL A 68 -3.77 -5.60 -2.96
CA VAL A 68 -2.60 -4.91 -2.44
C VAL A 68 -2.18 -5.54 -1.12
N GLU A 69 -0.97 -6.08 -1.07
CA GLU A 69 -0.34 -6.55 0.16
C GLU A 69 0.90 -5.72 0.47
N VAL A 70 0.90 -5.03 1.61
CA VAL A 70 2.03 -4.23 2.09
C VAL A 70 2.49 -4.76 3.44
N SER A 71 3.78 -5.08 3.57
CA SER A 71 4.32 -5.60 4.83
C SER A 71 5.72 -5.11 5.18
N GLY A 72 5.97 -4.89 6.48
CA GLY A 72 7.33 -4.61 6.96
C GLY A 72 7.92 -3.30 6.39
N VAL A 73 7.06 -2.30 6.19
CA VAL A 73 7.42 -1.00 5.62
C VAL A 73 7.50 0.05 6.74
N PRO A 74 8.69 0.35 7.27
CA PRO A 74 8.87 1.48 8.16
C PRO A 74 8.85 2.81 7.37
N GLY A 75 7.91 3.69 7.69
CA GLY A 75 7.85 5.03 7.10
C GLY A 75 6.44 5.55 6.84
N VAL A 76 6.21 6.03 5.62
CA VAL A 76 4.92 6.59 5.18
C VAL A 76 4.34 5.71 4.08
N ILE A 77 3.06 5.36 4.21
CA ILE A 77 2.30 4.64 3.21
C ILE A 77 1.05 5.45 2.90
N GLU A 78 0.84 5.75 1.64
CA GLU A 78 -0.38 6.37 1.12
C GLU A 78 -1.00 5.43 0.10
N LEU A 79 -2.18 4.91 0.44
CA LEU A 79 -3.01 4.11 -0.45
C LEU A 79 -4.18 4.99 -0.90
N GLY A 80 -4.18 5.30 -2.18
CA GLY A 80 -5.27 5.97 -2.87
C GLY A 80 -6.45 5.04 -3.10
N MET A 81 -7.13 5.22 -4.23
CA MET A 81 -8.37 4.50 -4.52
C MET A 81 -8.13 3.02 -4.76
N ASP A 82 -8.73 2.17 -3.94
CA ASP A 82 -8.77 0.72 -4.19
C ASP A 82 -10.21 0.23 -4.39
N THR A 83 -10.37 -0.69 -5.32
CA THR A 83 -11.62 -1.46 -5.47
C THR A 83 -11.45 -2.95 -5.17
N GLY A 84 -10.21 -3.32 -4.88
CA GLY A 84 -9.71 -4.65 -4.59
C GLY A 84 -9.75 -5.03 -3.12
N ALA A 85 -8.72 -5.71 -2.65
CA ALA A 85 -8.54 -5.96 -1.22
C ALA A 85 -7.19 -5.40 -0.79
N VAL A 86 -7.18 -4.69 0.34
CA VAL A 86 -5.98 -4.11 0.93
C VAL A 86 -5.61 -4.86 2.21
N VAL A 87 -4.37 -5.32 2.28
CA VAL A 87 -3.78 -5.89 3.49
C VAL A 87 -2.50 -5.14 3.82
N VAL A 88 -2.45 -4.50 5.00
CA VAL A 88 -1.26 -3.80 5.48
C VAL A 88 -0.85 -4.39 6.83
N SER A 89 0.41 -4.81 6.95
CA SER A 89 0.91 -5.40 8.20
C SER A 89 2.34 -5.02 8.58
N ASP A 90 2.61 -4.94 9.88
CA ASP A 90 3.96 -4.68 10.41
C ASP A 90 4.60 -3.39 9.87
N THR A 91 3.80 -2.34 9.69
CA THR A 91 4.23 -1.05 9.11
C THR A 91 4.29 0.04 10.18
N PRO A 92 5.45 0.23 10.87
CA PRO A 92 5.61 1.31 11.83
C PRO A 92 5.68 2.66 11.11
N GLY A 93 4.91 3.65 11.57
CA GLY A 93 4.98 5.02 11.01
C GLY A 93 3.63 5.67 10.78
N VAL A 94 3.42 6.21 9.58
CA VAL A 94 2.16 6.88 9.19
C VAL A 94 1.56 6.14 8.01
N GLY A 95 0.30 5.74 8.14
CA GLY A 95 -0.47 5.11 7.07
C GLY A 95 -1.71 5.92 6.76
N GLU A 96 -2.00 6.11 5.48
CA GLU A 96 -3.28 6.63 4.99
C GLU A 96 -3.88 5.64 4.00
N VAL A 97 -5.13 5.27 4.23
CA VAL A 97 -5.95 4.45 3.33
C VAL A 97 -7.22 5.23 3.02
N GLY A 98 -7.38 5.64 1.77
CA GLY A 98 -8.51 6.43 1.30
C GLY A 98 -9.31 5.72 0.22
N MET A 99 -10.63 5.85 0.23
CA MET A 99 -11.51 5.43 -0.88
C MET A 99 -11.34 3.96 -1.31
N ASP A 100 -11.32 3.03 -0.36
CA ASP A 100 -11.40 1.60 -0.63
C ASP A 100 -12.85 1.11 -0.59
N THR A 101 -13.35 0.50 -1.67
CA THR A 101 -14.75 0.06 -1.74
C THR A 101 -15.04 -1.34 -1.16
N SER A 102 -14.03 -2.06 -0.66
CA SER A 102 -14.09 -3.50 -0.46
C SER A 102 -13.61 -3.97 0.92
N VAL A 103 -12.37 -4.41 1.09
CA VAL A 103 -11.88 -5.00 2.35
C VAL A 103 -10.51 -4.45 2.68
N VAL A 104 -10.41 -3.79 3.83
CA VAL A 104 -9.18 -3.28 4.40
C VAL A 104 -8.83 -4.08 5.64
N VAL A 105 -7.69 -4.76 5.64
CA VAL A 105 -7.15 -5.45 6.81
C VAL A 105 -5.86 -4.76 7.23
N LEU A 106 -5.82 -4.26 8.45
CA LEU A 106 -4.67 -3.57 9.01
C LEU A 106 -4.22 -4.27 10.30
N SER A 107 -2.93 -4.55 10.42
CA SER A 107 -2.42 -5.22 11.61
C SER A 107 -0.99 -4.85 11.98
N GLY A 108 -0.72 -4.74 13.28
CA GLY A 108 0.65 -4.50 13.77
C GLY A 108 1.20 -3.15 13.30
N MET A 109 0.39 -2.10 13.32
CA MET A 109 0.76 -0.74 12.94
C MET A 109 1.04 0.13 14.18
N PRO A 110 2.27 0.15 14.72
CA PRO A 110 2.65 1.11 15.73
C PRO A 110 2.87 2.47 15.06
N GLY A 111 1.92 3.39 15.20
CA GLY A 111 1.96 4.62 14.42
C GLY A 111 0.70 5.48 14.48
N VAL A 112 0.49 6.26 13.43
CA VAL A 112 -0.80 6.93 13.16
C VAL A 112 -1.34 6.36 11.87
N VAL A 113 -2.58 5.88 11.89
CA VAL A 113 -3.26 5.38 10.70
C VAL A 113 -4.59 6.07 10.52
N VAL A 114 -4.80 6.57 9.32
CA VAL A 114 -6.04 7.23 8.90
C VAL A 114 -6.69 6.35 7.85
N VAL A 115 -7.93 5.93 8.12
CA VAL A 115 -8.75 5.17 7.18
C VAL A 115 -10.00 6.00 6.89
N SER A 116 -10.19 6.36 5.62
CA SER A 116 -11.30 7.23 5.21
C SER A 116 -12.04 6.71 3.98
N ASP A 117 -13.34 6.98 3.89
CA ASP A 117 -14.16 6.69 2.72
C ASP A 117 -14.22 5.19 2.32
N VAL A 118 -14.19 4.30 3.32
CA VAL A 118 -14.29 2.84 3.14
C VAL A 118 -15.71 2.34 3.44
N PRO A 119 -16.60 2.18 2.42
CA PRO A 119 -17.92 1.60 2.61
C PRO A 119 -17.93 0.10 2.91
N GLY A 120 -16.79 -0.58 2.73
CA GLY A 120 -16.64 -2.02 2.85
C GLY A 120 -16.44 -2.54 4.28
N VAL A 121 -15.50 -3.48 4.44
CA VAL A 121 -15.11 -4.04 5.75
C VAL A 121 -13.74 -3.52 6.13
N ILE A 122 -13.59 -3.10 7.39
CA ILE A 122 -12.29 -2.78 7.99
C ILE A 122 -12.05 -3.77 9.13
N GLU A 123 -10.93 -4.47 9.10
CA GLU A 123 -10.44 -5.29 10.21
C GLU A 123 -9.13 -4.71 10.73
N LEU A 124 -9.11 -4.35 12.02
CA LEU A 124 -7.94 -3.84 12.72
C LEU A 124 -7.42 -4.94 13.67
N GLY A 125 -6.11 -5.08 13.81
CA GLY A 125 -5.53 -6.14 14.64
C GLY A 125 -4.19 -5.78 15.24
N MET A 126 -4.01 -5.97 16.55
CA MET A 126 -2.71 -5.77 17.22
C MET A 126 -2.07 -4.38 17.02
N ASP A 127 -2.85 -3.37 16.63
CA ASP A 127 -2.38 -2.00 16.46
C ASP A 127 -2.16 -1.36 17.82
N THR A 128 -0.98 -0.76 18.00
CA THR A 128 -0.60 -0.09 19.26
C THR A 128 -0.52 1.44 19.10
N GLY A 129 -0.84 1.91 17.90
CA GLY A 129 -0.85 3.31 17.50
C GLY A 129 -2.18 4.02 17.71
N VAL A 130 -2.34 5.15 17.02
CA VAL A 130 -3.59 5.88 16.88
C VAL A 130 -4.21 5.50 15.55
N VAL A 131 -5.44 4.95 15.59
CA VAL A 131 -6.23 4.71 14.39
C VAL A 131 -7.39 5.70 14.35
N VAL A 132 -7.51 6.42 13.24
CA VAL A 132 -8.60 7.35 12.95
C VAL A 132 -9.39 6.77 11.79
N VAL A 133 -10.68 6.50 12.02
CA VAL A 133 -11.59 6.01 10.99
C VAL A 133 -12.68 7.04 10.76
N SER A 134 -12.87 7.50 9.52
CA SER A 134 -13.86 8.52 9.14
C SER A 134 -14.59 8.18 7.85
N ASP A 135 -15.87 8.56 7.76
CA ASP A 135 -16.67 8.42 6.54
C ASP A 135 -16.74 6.98 5.99
N THR A 136 -16.71 5.99 6.89
CA THR A 136 -16.80 4.55 6.58
C THR A 136 -18.18 4.01 6.95
N PRO A 137 -19.18 4.00 6.05
CA PRO A 137 -20.53 3.49 6.34
C PRO A 137 -20.59 1.95 6.49
N GLY A 138 -19.47 1.27 6.30
CA GLY A 138 -19.31 -0.18 6.35
C GLY A 138 -19.19 -0.78 7.76
N VAL A 139 -18.60 -1.96 7.84
CA VAL A 139 -18.38 -2.69 9.11
C VAL A 139 -16.93 -2.52 9.54
N CYS A 140 -16.71 -1.97 10.73
CA CYS A 140 -15.38 -1.90 11.35
C CYS A 140 -15.29 -2.92 12.50
N GLN A 141 -14.26 -3.76 12.48
CA GLN A 141 -13.94 -4.76 13.50
C GLN A 141 -12.54 -4.49 14.06
N GLU A 142 -12.36 -4.75 15.36
CA GLU A 142 -11.09 -4.67 16.10
C GLU A 142 -10.79 -6.00 16.80
#